data_AF-A0A7X4DXG4-F1
#
_entry.id   AF-A0A7X4DXG4-F1
#
_cell.length_a   1.000
_cell.length_b   1.000
_cell.length_c   1.000
_cell.angle_alpha   90.00
_cell.angle_beta   90.00
_cell.angle_gamma   90.00
#
_symmetry.space_group_name_H-M   'P 1'
#
loop_
_entity.id
_entity.type
_entity.pdbx_description
1 polymer ?
#
loop_
_entity_poly.entity_id
_entity_poly.type
_entity_poly.pdbx_seq_one_letter_code
_entity_poly.pdbx_strand_id
1 'polypeptide(L)'
;MLSRRSNFPRRGPVSERIFGRAYAEAEHGGTWLAAGLFAIALFLFIVSLSVYDITKPIRAQTLLAAGIVSLTDIDRTLEKNVPALREEARTSDEENLEVPGYPLPVTLSRVEALTADIPTIRALVLDRSAKLVYATGLEAFDETGEQSADLFSVSSVIRELVGFLTGDAHERARWVVLASLVIATITGAATLALNRGFARFTSFGLAVLLASAPGYFVARGGTYLVDRFGSDDPFVTDLQVIVQAMLDVPERNFLIAGSLGLIIAVAGRFFGLVANRFFSDESLDPVAYDTGPT
;
A
#
# COMPACT_ATOMS: atom_id res chain seq x y z
N MET A 1 -14.46 -77.52 -7.49
CA MET A 1 -13.00 -77.50 -7.26
C MET A 1 -12.51 -76.09 -7.53
N LEU A 2 -11.84 -75.50 -6.53
CA LEU A 2 -11.47 -74.10 -6.38
C LEU A 2 -10.09 -73.81 -7.02
N SER A 3 -9.92 -72.64 -7.63
CA SER A 3 -8.62 -71.97 -7.78
C SER A 3 -8.83 -70.47 -7.97
N ARG A 4 -9.00 -69.76 -6.84
CA ARG A 4 -9.08 -68.30 -6.78
C ARG A 4 -7.68 -67.80 -6.41
N ARG A 5 -6.87 -67.44 -7.41
CA ARG A 5 -5.56 -66.81 -7.17
C ARG A 5 -5.77 -65.41 -6.59
N SER A 6 -5.50 -65.26 -5.30
CA SER A 6 -5.41 -63.96 -4.64
C SER A 6 -4.12 -63.27 -5.06
N ASN A 7 -4.23 -62.29 -5.97
CA ASN A 7 -3.18 -61.32 -6.22
C ASN A 7 -3.08 -60.37 -5.01
N PHE A 8 -2.18 -60.68 -4.07
CA PHE A 8 -1.77 -59.69 -3.07
C PHE A 8 -0.80 -58.70 -3.72
N PRO A 9 -1.04 -57.38 -3.63
CA PRO A 9 -0.04 -56.42 -4.05
C PRO A 9 1.20 -56.57 -3.16
N ARG A 10 2.36 -56.85 -3.78
CA ARG A 10 3.66 -56.87 -3.11
C ARG A 10 3.88 -55.51 -2.45
N ARG A 11 3.72 -55.45 -1.13
CA ARG A 11 4.06 -54.28 -0.31
C ARG A 11 5.58 -54.11 -0.33
N GLY A 12 6.06 -53.03 -0.93
CA GLY A 12 7.47 -52.65 -0.90
C GLY A 12 8.02 -52.51 0.53
N PRO A 13 9.35 -52.53 0.69
CA PRO A 13 10.01 -52.49 2.00
C PRO A 13 9.58 -51.26 2.82
N VAL A 14 9.47 -51.43 4.15
CA VAL A 14 8.97 -50.41 5.09
C VAL A 14 9.81 -49.11 5.03
N SER A 15 11.10 -49.21 4.72
CA SER A 15 12.02 -48.07 4.58
C SER A 15 11.61 -47.11 3.45
N GLU A 16 11.23 -47.60 2.27
CA GLU A 16 10.78 -46.74 1.16
C GLU A 16 9.53 -45.93 1.50
N ARG A 17 8.65 -46.45 2.37
CA ARG A 17 7.44 -45.73 2.80
C ARG A 17 7.73 -44.63 3.80
N ILE A 18 8.71 -44.82 4.69
CA ILE A 18 9.07 -43.83 5.70
C ILE A 18 9.90 -42.71 5.05
N PHE A 19 10.89 -43.07 4.22
CA PHE A 19 11.68 -42.07 3.49
C PHE A 19 10.84 -41.35 2.44
N GLY A 20 10.00 -42.07 1.67
CA GLY A 20 9.11 -41.45 0.68
C GLY A 20 8.09 -40.46 1.27
N ARG A 21 7.57 -40.73 2.48
CA ARG A 21 6.73 -39.76 3.21
C ARG A 21 7.52 -38.53 3.68
N ALA A 22 8.72 -38.71 4.21
CA ALA A 22 9.55 -37.59 4.66
C ALA A 22 9.95 -36.68 3.48
N TYR A 23 10.28 -37.25 2.31
CA TYR A 23 10.55 -36.46 1.11
C TYR A 23 9.30 -35.77 0.56
N ALA A 24 8.15 -36.45 0.55
CA ALA A 24 6.88 -35.84 0.11
C ALA A 24 6.42 -34.72 1.05
N GLU A 25 6.56 -34.87 2.37
CA GLU A 25 6.26 -33.83 3.37
C GLU A 25 7.21 -32.64 3.26
N ALA A 26 8.51 -32.87 3.01
CA ALA A 26 9.48 -31.80 2.79
C ALA A 26 9.23 -31.04 1.47
N GLU A 27 8.87 -31.75 0.39
CA GLU A 27 8.53 -31.15 -0.91
C GLU A 27 7.24 -30.33 -0.82
N HIS A 28 6.23 -30.79 -0.07
CA HIS A 28 5.03 -30.01 0.21
C HIS A 28 5.34 -28.82 1.13
N GLY A 29 6.09 -29.01 2.22
CA GLY A 29 6.44 -27.92 3.15
C GLY A 29 7.16 -26.75 2.49
N GLY A 30 8.12 -27.02 1.59
CA GLY A 30 8.86 -25.98 0.89
C GLY A 30 8.01 -25.11 -0.04
N THR A 31 7.04 -25.72 -0.74
CA THR A 31 6.15 -24.98 -1.67
C THR A 31 5.21 -24.02 -0.94
N TRP A 32 4.61 -24.46 0.17
CA TRP A 32 3.73 -23.63 0.99
C TRP A 32 4.48 -22.54 1.73
N LEU A 33 5.69 -22.83 2.23
CA LEU A 33 6.53 -21.84 2.88
C LEU A 33 6.97 -20.74 1.90
N ALA A 34 7.37 -21.09 0.68
CA ALA A 34 7.72 -20.11 -0.35
C ALA A 34 6.52 -19.23 -0.72
N ALA A 35 5.33 -19.82 -0.92
CA ALA A 35 4.11 -19.07 -1.22
C ALA A 35 3.69 -18.16 -0.06
N GLY A 36 3.83 -18.61 1.19
CA GLY A 36 3.54 -17.81 2.38
C GLY A 36 4.50 -16.63 2.55
N LEU A 37 5.81 -16.87 2.40
CA LEU A 37 6.81 -15.79 2.41
C LEU A 37 6.58 -14.79 1.28
N PHE A 38 6.23 -15.27 0.09
CA PHE A 38 5.87 -14.41 -1.03
C PHE A 38 4.65 -13.56 -0.71
N ALA A 39 3.60 -14.14 -0.13
CA ALA A 39 2.40 -13.40 0.23
C ALA A 39 2.70 -12.29 1.26
N ILE A 40 3.51 -12.58 2.28
CA ILE A 40 3.93 -11.59 3.28
C ILE A 40 4.77 -10.49 2.64
N ALA A 41 5.78 -10.86 1.85
CA ALA A 41 6.66 -9.90 1.19
C ALA A 41 5.87 -8.99 0.23
N LEU A 42 4.92 -9.56 -0.52
CA LEU A 42 4.06 -8.82 -1.42
C LEU A 42 3.10 -7.89 -0.68
N PHE A 43 2.51 -8.34 0.44
CA PHE A 43 1.70 -7.50 1.29
C PHE A 43 2.49 -6.28 1.78
N LEU A 44 3.69 -6.49 2.33
CA LEU A 44 4.58 -5.42 2.77
C LEU A 44 4.96 -4.48 1.63
N PHE A 45 5.19 -5.02 0.42
CA PHE A 45 5.43 -4.21 -0.77
C PHE A 45 4.24 -3.33 -1.11
N ILE A 46 3.01 -3.86 -1.14
CA ILE A 46 1.80 -3.08 -1.46
C ILE A 46 1.53 -2.00 -0.40
N VAL A 47 1.70 -2.32 0.89
CA VAL A 47 1.59 -1.32 1.98
C VAL A 47 2.61 -0.21 1.77
N SER A 48 3.87 -0.57 1.56
CA SER A 48 4.96 0.39 1.41
C SER A 48 4.79 1.25 0.16
N LEU A 49 4.30 0.66 -0.94
CA LEU A 49 4.00 1.36 -2.19
C LEU A 49 2.85 2.35 -1.98
N SER A 50 1.84 1.97 -1.20
CA SER A 50 0.71 2.85 -0.89
C SER A 50 1.16 4.06 -0.06
N VAL A 51 2.01 3.85 0.94
CA VAL A 51 2.64 4.95 1.69
C VAL A 51 3.48 5.83 0.76
N TYR A 52 4.32 5.22 -0.08
CA TYR A 52 5.13 5.95 -1.07
C TYR A 52 4.27 6.81 -2.02
N ASP A 53 3.12 6.30 -2.46
CA ASP A 53 2.19 7.03 -3.32
C ASP A 53 1.49 8.19 -2.61
N ILE A 54 1.08 8.00 -1.36
CA ILE A 54 0.46 9.04 -0.53
C ILE A 54 1.45 10.19 -0.28
N THR A 55 2.72 9.85 -0.02
CA THR A 55 3.79 10.81 0.28
C THR A 55 4.34 11.55 -0.94
N LYS A 56 3.85 11.28 -2.15
CA LYS A 56 4.30 12.01 -3.35
C LYS A 56 4.04 13.52 -3.17
N PRO A 57 4.98 14.41 -3.55
CA PRO A 57 4.92 15.83 -3.24
C PRO A 57 3.56 16.48 -3.56
N ILE A 58 3.02 16.24 -4.75
CA ILE A 58 1.74 16.84 -5.18
C ILE A 58 0.56 16.38 -4.30
N ARG A 59 0.47 15.07 -4.00
CA ARG A 59 -0.62 14.53 -3.18
C ARG A 59 -0.47 14.95 -1.73
N ALA A 60 0.73 14.80 -1.17
CA ALA A 60 1.02 15.16 0.20
C ALA A 60 0.77 16.64 0.46
N GLN A 61 1.25 17.53 -0.41
CA GLN A 61 0.99 18.98 -0.28
C GLN A 61 -0.49 19.32 -0.40
N THR A 62 -1.26 18.61 -1.24
CA THR A 62 -2.72 18.82 -1.34
C THR A 62 -3.42 18.41 -0.04
N LEU A 63 -3.06 17.26 0.52
CA LEU A 63 -3.62 16.77 1.80
C LEU A 63 -3.22 17.68 2.97
N LEU A 64 -1.96 18.14 2.99
CA LEU A 64 -1.46 19.09 3.99
C LEU A 64 -2.16 20.45 3.85
N ALA A 65 -2.34 20.98 2.64
CA ALA A 65 -3.08 22.22 2.42
C ALA A 65 -4.52 22.13 2.94
N ALA A 66 -5.21 21.02 2.67
CA ALA A 66 -6.55 20.77 3.22
C ALA A 66 -6.55 20.71 4.75
N GLY A 67 -5.56 20.03 5.35
CA GLY A 67 -5.38 19.99 6.80
C GLY A 67 -5.09 21.36 7.41
N ILE A 68 -4.27 22.18 6.75
CA ILE A 68 -3.95 23.55 7.18
C ILE A 68 -5.21 24.41 7.14
N VAL A 69 -6.02 24.35 6.08
CA VAL A 69 -7.31 25.06 6.02
C VAL A 69 -8.24 24.65 7.15
N SER A 70 -8.28 23.37 7.51
CA SER A 70 -9.15 22.87 8.58
C SER A 70 -8.66 23.27 9.97
N LEU A 71 -7.34 23.33 10.17
CA LEU A 71 -6.71 23.67 11.46
C LEU A 71 -6.53 25.17 11.68
N THR A 72 -6.50 25.96 10.61
CA THR A 72 -6.27 27.40 10.66
C THR A 72 -7.49 28.13 10.12
N ASP A 73 -7.95 29.15 10.84
CA ASP A 73 -8.95 30.11 10.32
C ASP A 73 -8.28 31.03 9.27
N ILE A 74 -7.66 30.45 8.24
CA ILE A 74 -6.87 31.17 7.24
C ILE A 74 -7.71 32.23 6.53
N ASP A 75 -8.96 31.92 6.22
CA ASP A 75 -9.86 32.85 5.54
C ASP A 75 -10.09 34.10 6.39
N ARG A 76 -10.40 33.91 7.68
CA ARG A 76 -10.59 35.00 8.63
C ARG A 76 -9.30 35.78 8.90
N THR A 77 -8.17 35.09 8.94
CA THR A 77 -6.84 35.68 9.21
C THR A 77 -6.41 36.56 8.04
N LEU A 78 -6.55 36.06 6.81
CA LEU A 78 -6.21 36.81 5.61
C LEU A 78 -7.15 38.01 5.41
N GLU A 79 -8.45 37.86 5.61
CA GLU A 79 -9.39 38.99 5.52
C GLU A 79 -9.02 40.13 6.47
N LYS A 80 -8.58 39.80 7.69
CA LYS A 80 -8.18 40.79 8.70
C LYS A 80 -6.83 41.42 8.40
N ASN A 81 -5.84 40.64 7.95
CA ASN A 81 -4.44 41.05 7.93
C ASN A 81 -3.92 41.45 6.52
N VAL A 82 -4.60 41.10 5.43
CA VAL A 82 -4.21 41.53 4.06
C VAL A 82 -4.17 43.06 3.90
N PRO A 83 -5.10 43.86 4.45
CA PRO A 83 -4.99 45.32 4.40
C PRO A 83 -3.70 45.84 5.07
N ALA A 84 -3.31 45.27 6.21
CA ALA A 84 -2.09 45.64 6.92
C ALA A 84 -0.84 45.22 6.13
N LEU A 85 -0.82 44.00 5.59
CA LEU A 85 0.25 43.51 4.72
C LEU A 85 0.46 44.41 3.48
N ARG A 86 -0.63 44.89 2.88
CA ARG A 86 -0.56 45.81 1.74
C ARG A 86 -0.02 47.18 2.10
N GLU A 87 -0.37 47.68 3.28
CA GLU A 87 0.18 48.94 3.77
C GLU A 87 1.68 48.80 4.03
N GLU A 88 2.09 47.71 4.68
CA GLU A 88 3.49 47.38 4.92
C GLU A 88 4.28 47.22 3.61
N ALA A 89 3.71 46.57 2.60
CA ALA A 89 4.29 46.46 1.27
C ALA A 89 4.46 47.82 0.55
N ARG A 90 3.66 48.83 0.91
CA ARG A 90 3.80 50.19 0.34
C ARG A 90 4.87 50.99 1.05
N THR A 91 4.99 50.84 2.37
CA THR A 91 5.90 51.61 3.21
C THR A 91 7.29 51.00 3.34
N SER A 92 7.41 49.68 3.20
CA SER A 92 8.67 48.94 3.30
C SER A 92 9.30 48.71 1.94
N ASP A 93 10.64 48.71 1.89
CA ASP A 93 11.45 48.27 0.75
C ASP A 93 11.83 46.79 0.84
N GLU A 94 11.29 46.05 1.80
CA GLU A 94 11.50 44.61 1.91
C GLU A 94 10.89 43.85 0.72
N GLU A 95 11.68 42.94 0.15
CA GLU A 95 11.28 42.16 -1.02
C GLU A 95 10.32 41.03 -0.65
N ASN A 96 10.45 40.49 0.57
CA ASN A 96 9.66 39.39 1.12
C ASN A 96 9.05 39.83 2.45
N LEU A 97 7.72 39.75 2.54
CA LEU A 97 6.93 40.18 3.69
C LEU A 97 6.27 38.96 4.31
N GLU A 98 6.36 38.81 5.62
CA GLU A 98 5.65 37.75 6.35
C GLU A 98 4.17 38.08 6.46
N VAL A 99 3.31 37.06 6.45
CA VAL A 99 1.87 37.26 6.63
C VAL A 99 1.57 37.50 8.12
N PRO A 100 1.13 38.71 8.52
CA PRO A 100 0.96 39.02 9.93
C PRO A 100 -0.10 38.13 10.56
N GLY A 101 0.20 37.57 11.74
CA GLY A 101 -0.73 36.77 12.53
C GLY A 101 -1.07 35.39 11.95
N TYR A 102 -0.35 34.95 10.92
CA TYR A 102 -0.45 33.58 10.39
C TYR A 102 0.52 32.66 11.16
N PRO A 103 0.12 31.45 11.57
CA PRO A 103 0.91 30.60 12.47
C PRO A 103 2.12 29.93 11.80
N LEU A 104 2.33 30.12 10.50
CA LEU A 104 3.48 29.58 9.76
C LEU A 104 4.31 30.73 9.18
N PRO A 105 5.64 30.62 9.15
CA PRO A 105 6.54 31.65 8.61
C PRO A 105 6.51 31.65 7.07
N VAL A 106 5.38 32.07 6.51
CA VAL A 106 5.17 32.17 5.07
C VAL A 106 5.39 33.60 4.63
N THR A 107 6.31 33.76 3.67
CA THR A 107 6.61 35.04 3.05
C THR A 107 5.88 35.19 1.72
N LEU A 108 5.44 36.41 1.43
CA LEU A 108 4.89 36.87 0.17
C LEU A 108 5.82 37.93 -0.42
N SER A 109 6.06 37.87 -1.73
CA SER A 109 6.82 38.95 -2.36
C SER A 109 6.02 40.24 -2.33
N ARG A 110 6.72 41.38 -2.31
CA ARG A 110 6.08 42.69 -2.35
C ARG A 110 5.10 42.85 -3.51
N VAL A 111 5.48 42.35 -4.70
CA VAL A 111 4.62 42.41 -5.89
C VAL A 111 3.35 41.58 -5.70
N GLU A 112 3.46 40.37 -5.15
CA GLU A 112 2.32 39.51 -4.85
C GLU A 112 1.38 40.20 -3.83
N ALA A 113 1.92 40.75 -2.74
CA ALA A 113 1.12 41.43 -1.73
C ALA A 113 0.33 42.62 -2.30
N LEU A 114 0.93 43.39 -3.22
CA LEU A 114 0.34 44.59 -3.80
C LEU A 114 -0.65 44.31 -4.94
N THR A 115 -0.40 43.27 -5.74
CA THR A 115 -1.12 43.05 -7.01
C THR A 115 -2.11 41.90 -6.98
N ALA A 116 -1.90 40.90 -6.12
CA ALA A 116 -2.77 39.74 -6.04
C ALA A 116 -4.08 40.08 -5.33
N ASP A 117 -5.17 39.45 -5.77
CA ASP A 117 -6.45 39.44 -5.08
C ASP A 117 -6.41 38.50 -3.86
N ILE A 118 -7.39 38.62 -2.96
CA ILE A 118 -7.44 37.81 -1.73
C ILE A 118 -7.45 36.30 -2.05
N PRO A 119 -8.22 35.79 -3.02
CA PRO A 119 -8.17 34.38 -3.41
C PRO A 119 -6.79 33.91 -3.88
N THR A 120 -6.06 34.72 -4.66
CA THR A 120 -4.71 34.38 -5.10
C THR A 120 -3.73 34.39 -3.94
N ILE A 121 -3.80 35.38 -3.04
CA ILE A 121 -3.00 35.42 -1.82
C ILE A 121 -3.24 34.17 -0.98
N ARG A 122 -4.51 33.79 -0.79
CA ARG A 122 -4.89 32.55 -0.09
C ARG A 122 -4.25 31.31 -0.72
N ALA A 123 -4.34 31.18 -2.04
CA ALA A 123 -3.74 30.05 -2.75
C ALA A 123 -2.21 30.01 -2.60
N LEU A 124 -1.53 31.16 -2.69
CA LEU A 124 -0.08 31.27 -2.50
C LEU A 124 0.35 30.92 -1.07
N VAL A 125 -0.37 31.44 -0.07
CA VAL A 125 -0.10 31.16 1.34
C VAL A 125 -0.27 29.67 1.62
N LEU A 126 -1.36 29.05 1.14
CA LEU A 126 -1.60 27.62 1.33
C LEU A 126 -0.56 26.75 0.64
N ASP A 127 -0.21 27.05 -0.62
CA ASP A 127 0.80 26.30 -1.36
C ASP A 127 2.17 26.36 -0.66
N ARG A 128 2.59 27.56 -0.24
CA ARG A 128 3.86 27.77 0.50
C ARG A 128 3.83 27.12 1.87
N SER A 129 2.72 27.22 2.60
CA SER A 129 2.51 26.55 3.89
C SER A 129 2.63 25.03 3.75
N ALA A 130 1.94 24.44 2.76
CA ALA A 130 1.99 23.01 2.54
C ALA A 130 3.39 22.53 2.14
N LYS A 131 4.14 23.30 1.35
CA LYS A 131 5.55 23.01 1.03
C LYS A 131 6.45 23.09 2.25
N LEU A 132 6.25 24.10 3.11
CA LEU A 132 7.00 24.26 4.36
C LEU A 132 6.76 23.08 5.30
N VAL A 133 5.49 22.71 5.54
CA VAL A 133 5.12 21.56 6.38
C VAL A 133 5.57 20.24 5.77
N TYR A 134 5.56 20.10 4.44
CA TYR A 134 6.11 18.92 3.76
C TYR A 134 7.62 18.76 3.98
N ALA A 135 8.37 19.87 4.00
CA ALA A 135 9.82 19.88 4.16
C ALA A 135 10.25 19.71 5.62
N THR A 136 9.57 20.39 6.55
CA THR A 136 10.01 20.52 7.95
C THR A 136 9.11 19.75 8.94
N GLY A 137 7.96 19.23 8.49
CA GLY A 137 6.98 18.60 9.37
C GLY A 137 6.24 19.61 10.26
N LEU A 138 5.74 19.14 11.41
CA LEU A 138 5.01 19.98 12.36
C LEU A 138 5.87 20.97 13.14
N GLU A 139 7.20 20.80 13.12
CA GLU A 139 8.13 21.79 13.68
C GLU A 139 7.98 23.16 13.00
N ALA A 140 7.43 23.20 11.78
CA ALA A 140 7.08 24.43 11.08
C ALA A 140 6.05 25.31 11.84
N PHE A 141 5.22 24.71 12.71
CA PHE A 141 4.23 25.43 13.51
C PHE A 141 4.74 25.86 14.89
N ASP A 142 5.94 25.40 15.31
CA ASP A 142 6.44 25.62 16.66
C ASP A 142 7.61 26.62 16.66
N GLU A 143 7.30 27.90 16.86
CA GLU A 143 8.30 28.94 17.08
C GLU A 143 8.86 28.97 18.53
N THR A 144 8.27 28.21 19.49
CA THR A 144 8.56 28.38 20.93
C THR A 144 8.94 27.11 21.70
N GLY A 145 8.76 25.91 21.14
CA GLY A 145 9.27 24.63 21.67
C GLY A 145 8.53 24.04 22.87
N GLU A 146 7.36 24.57 23.27
CA GLU A 146 6.72 24.26 24.56
C GLU A 146 5.39 23.49 24.51
N GLN A 147 5.04 22.82 23.40
CA GLN A 147 3.82 22.00 23.38
C GLN A 147 4.09 20.50 23.55
N SER A 148 4.11 20.07 24.81
CA SER A 148 4.08 18.67 25.21
C SER A 148 2.71 18.06 24.91
N ALA A 149 2.67 17.12 23.97
CA ALA A 149 1.45 16.44 23.54
C ALA A 149 1.29 15.10 24.29
N ASP A 150 0.11 14.90 24.87
CA ASP A 150 -0.30 13.67 25.53
C ASP A 150 -0.53 12.55 24.49
N LEU A 151 -0.11 11.31 24.81
CA LEU A 151 0.03 10.19 23.85
C LEU A 151 -1.30 9.67 23.24
N PHE A 152 -2.45 10.20 23.68
CA PHE A 152 -3.79 9.85 23.19
C PHE A 152 -4.63 11.05 22.70
N SER A 153 -4.01 12.21 22.53
CA SER A 153 -4.66 13.42 22.01
C SER A 153 -4.81 13.39 20.48
N VAL A 154 -5.81 14.09 19.95
CA VAL A 154 -5.98 14.40 18.52
C VAL A 154 -4.68 14.99 17.92
N SER A 155 -3.91 15.73 18.72
CA SER A 155 -2.59 16.25 18.34
C SER A 155 -1.56 15.17 18.00
N SER A 156 -1.60 14.01 18.65
CA SER A 156 -0.69 12.88 18.39
C SER A 156 -1.04 12.17 17.08
N VAL A 157 -2.34 12.03 16.78
CA VAL A 157 -2.81 11.49 15.50
C VAL A 157 -2.43 12.41 14.34
N ILE A 158 -2.63 13.72 14.50
CA ILE A 158 -2.20 14.72 13.52
C ILE A 158 -0.68 14.69 13.36
N ARG A 159 0.08 14.52 14.46
CA ARG A 159 1.53 14.41 14.40
C ARG A 159 2.02 13.24 13.58
N GLU A 160 1.42 12.08 13.80
CA GLU A 160 1.76 10.89 13.05
C GLU A 160 1.35 11.03 11.58
N LEU A 161 0.15 11.55 11.30
CA LEU A 161 -0.35 11.78 9.94
C LEU A 161 0.53 12.76 9.16
N VAL A 162 0.89 13.89 9.75
CA VAL A 162 1.79 14.86 9.11
C VAL A 162 3.18 14.28 8.95
N GLY A 163 3.69 13.55 9.96
CA GLY A 163 4.95 12.83 9.89
C GLY A 163 5.02 11.88 8.69
N PHE A 164 3.93 11.16 8.43
CA PHE A 164 3.81 10.32 7.23
C PHE A 164 3.85 11.13 5.94
N LEU A 165 3.33 12.35 5.89
CA LEU A 165 3.23 13.17 4.67
C LEU A 165 4.49 14.00 4.35
N THR A 166 5.60 13.81 5.07
CA THR A 166 6.84 14.58 4.87
C THR A 166 7.73 14.02 3.76
N GLY A 167 8.68 14.85 3.28
CA GLY A 167 9.72 14.43 2.35
C GLY A 167 10.63 13.33 2.90
N ASP A 168 10.93 13.34 4.19
CA ASP A 168 11.73 12.31 4.86
C ASP A 168 11.03 10.95 4.84
N ALA A 169 9.72 10.95 5.12
CA ALA A 169 8.90 9.74 5.02
C ALA A 169 8.85 9.22 3.58
N HIS A 170 8.78 10.11 2.58
CA HIS A 170 8.82 9.73 1.16
C HIS A 170 10.12 9.00 0.79
N GLU A 171 11.28 9.53 1.18
CA GLU A 171 12.57 8.92 0.85
C GLU A 171 12.78 7.60 1.62
N ARG A 172 12.36 7.51 2.88
CA ARG A 172 12.38 6.23 3.63
C ARG A 172 11.46 5.21 2.98
N ALA A 173 10.24 5.60 2.61
CA ALA A 173 9.28 4.72 1.95
C ALA A 173 9.83 4.17 0.64
N ARG A 174 10.56 4.99 -0.14
CA ARG A 174 11.23 4.56 -1.37
C ARG A 174 12.17 3.36 -1.14
N TRP A 175 13.01 3.41 -0.10
CA TRP A 175 13.93 2.32 0.20
C TRP A 175 13.21 1.05 0.65
N VAL A 176 12.16 1.19 1.47
CA VAL A 176 11.34 0.05 1.92
C VAL A 176 10.60 -0.60 0.74
N VAL A 177 10.07 0.20 -0.19
CA VAL A 177 9.44 -0.28 -1.44
C VAL A 177 10.45 -1.10 -2.26
N LEU A 178 11.66 -0.59 -2.46
CA LEU A 178 12.68 -1.31 -3.22
C LEU A 178 13.10 -2.62 -2.54
N ALA A 179 13.34 -2.60 -1.24
CA ALA A 179 13.72 -3.79 -0.48
C ALA A 179 12.61 -4.87 -0.52
N SER A 180 11.37 -4.47 -0.25
CA SER A 180 10.22 -5.38 -0.28
C SER A 180 9.95 -5.92 -1.69
N LEU A 181 10.14 -5.11 -2.74
CA LEU A 181 10.03 -5.55 -4.14
C LEU A 181 11.05 -6.65 -4.47
N VAL A 182 12.31 -6.48 -4.07
CA VAL A 182 13.36 -7.48 -4.30
C VAL A 182 13.01 -8.79 -3.60
N ILE A 183 12.60 -8.74 -2.33
CA ILE A 183 12.21 -9.92 -1.55
C ILE A 183 10.98 -10.60 -2.18
N ALA A 184 9.95 -9.83 -2.54
CA ALA A 184 8.74 -10.36 -3.20
C ALA A 184 9.07 -11.00 -4.55
N THR A 185 10.01 -10.43 -5.31
CA THR A 185 10.45 -10.99 -6.59
C THR A 185 11.17 -12.33 -6.39
N ILE A 186 12.10 -12.42 -5.45
CA ILE A 186 12.86 -13.66 -5.16
C ILE A 186 11.92 -14.76 -4.67
N THR A 187 11.05 -14.46 -3.71
CA THR A 187 10.10 -15.42 -3.14
C THR A 187 8.99 -15.81 -4.13
N GLY A 188 8.54 -14.88 -4.98
CA GLY A 188 7.63 -15.15 -6.08
C GLY A 188 8.24 -16.07 -7.13
N ALA A 189 9.50 -15.83 -7.51
CA ALA A 189 10.24 -16.72 -8.42
C ALA A 189 10.45 -18.11 -7.80
N ALA A 190 10.80 -18.19 -6.52
CA ALA A 190 10.90 -19.46 -5.80
C ALA A 190 9.56 -20.21 -5.79
N THR A 191 8.44 -19.51 -5.56
CA THR A 191 7.10 -20.09 -5.61
C THR A 191 6.80 -20.70 -6.99
N LEU A 192 7.17 -20.01 -8.08
CA LEU A 192 6.98 -20.53 -9.44
C LEU A 192 7.92 -21.69 -9.78
N ALA A 193 9.15 -21.69 -9.26
CA ALA A 193 10.17 -22.70 -9.54
C ALA A 193 9.94 -24.01 -8.77
N LEU A 194 9.45 -23.92 -7.52
CA LEU A 194 9.22 -25.09 -6.66
C LEU A 194 7.92 -25.84 -7.01
N ASN A 195 6.95 -25.17 -7.64
CA ASN A 195 5.70 -25.80 -8.04
C ASN A 195 5.80 -26.36 -9.48
N ARG A 196 5.27 -27.57 -9.70
CA ARG A 196 5.26 -28.22 -11.04
C ARG A 196 3.94 -28.02 -11.77
N GLY A 197 4.01 -28.08 -13.10
CA GLY A 197 2.83 -28.00 -13.98
C GLY A 197 2.04 -26.69 -13.85
N PHE A 198 0.73 -26.75 -14.08
CA PHE A 198 -0.16 -25.58 -13.99
C PHE A 198 -0.52 -25.17 -12.55
N ALA A 199 -0.21 -26.02 -11.55
CA ALA A 199 -0.42 -25.70 -10.15
C ALA A 199 0.41 -24.49 -9.70
N ARG A 200 1.60 -24.26 -10.30
CA ARG A 200 2.45 -23.10 -9.98
C ARG A 200 1.77 -21.75 -10.15
N PHE A 201 0.96 -21.61 -11.21
CA PHE A 201 0.21 -20.39 -11.47
C PHE A 201 -0.95 -20.24 -10.50
N THR A 202 -1.60 -21.36 -10.14
CA THR A 202 -2.69 -21.35 -9.16
C THR A 202 -2.17 -20.94 -7.78
N SER A 203 -1.08 -21.55 -7.30
CA SER A 203 -0.46 -21.24 -6.02
C SER A 203 0.07 -19.80 -5.98
N PHE A 204 0.73 -19.34 -7.05
CA PHE A 204 1.19 -17.95 -7.16
C PHE A 204 0.02 -16.96 -7.10
N GLY A 205 -1.04 -17.17 -7.90
CA GLY A 205 -2.22 -16.30 -7.90
C GLY A 205 -2.95 -16.28 -6.56
N LEU A 206 -3.08 -17.43 -5.89
CA LEU A 206 -3.65 -17.51 -4.55
C LEU A 206 -2.80 -16.77 -3.51
N ALA A 207 -1.46 -16.87 -3.59
CA ALA A 207 -0.58 -16.12 -2.71
C ALA A 207 -0.73 -14.60 -2.91
N VAL A 208 -0.85 -14.12 -4.16
CA VAL A 208 -1.15 -12.71 -4.45
C VAL A 208 -2.50 -12.29 -3.87
N LEU A 209 -3.52 -13.13 -4.03
CA LEU A 209 -4.86 -12.85 -3.51
C LEU A 209 -4.88 -12.80 -1.98
N LEU A 210 -4.22 -13.75 -1.31
CA LEU A 210 -4.07 -13.78 0.15
C LEU A 210 -3.24 -12.61 0.68
N ALA A 211 -2.21 -12.19 -0.04
CA ALA A 211 -1.47 -10.97 0.28
C ALA A 211 -2.37 -9.74 0.21
N SER A 212 -3.28 -9.70 -0.76
CA SER A 212 -4.05 -8.48 -1.05
C SER A 212 -5.32 -8.32 -0.22
N ALA A 213 -5.97 -9.44 0.13
CA ALA A 213 -7.27 -9.42 0.77
C ALA A 213 -7.29 -8.69 2.13
N PRO A 214 -6.37 -8.94 3.08
CA PRO A 214 -6.40 -8.26 4.38
C PRO A 214 -6.28 -6.73 4.23
N GLY A 215 -5.35 -6.29 3.37
CA GLY A 215 -5.14 -4.86 3.12
C GLY A 215 -6.34 -4.18 2.49
N TYR A 216 -7.00 -4.84 1.53
CA TYR A 216 -8.24 -4.35 0.94
C TYR A 216 -9.35 -4.22 1.99
N PHE A 217 -9.56 -5.24 2.82
CA PHE A 217 -10.60 -5.20 3.86
C PHE A 217 -10.32 -4.16 4.94
N VAL A 218 -9.06 -3.95 5.31
CA VAL A 218 -8.68 -2.90 6.25
C VAL A 218 -8.93 -1.52 5.66
N ALA A 219 -8.51 -1.26 4.42
CA ALA A 219 -8.72 0.04 3.77
C ALA A 219 -10.22 0.33 3.57
N ARG A 220 -10.95 -0.63 2.99
CA ARG A 220 -12.40 -0.51 2.75
C ARG A 220 -13.19 -0.41 4.05
N GLY A 221 -12.81 -1.20 5.06
CA GLY A 221 -13.38 -1.15 6.40
C GLY A 221 -13.12 0.20 7.07
N GLY A 222 -11.91 0.74 6.92
CA GLY A 222 -11.56 2.09 7.37
C GLY A 222 -12.47 3.15 6.75
N THR A 223 -12.63 3.15 5.41
CA THR A 223 -13.52 4.06 4.71
C THR A 223 -14.96 3.96 5.23
N TYR A 224 -15.46 2.73 5.40
CA TYR A 224 -16.79 2.50 5.94
C TYR A 224 -16.97 3.01 7.39
N LEU A 225 -15.96 2.84 8.25
CA LEU A 225 -16.00 3.34 9.62
C LEU A 225 -16.00 4.87 9.63
N VAL A 226 -15.18 5.50 8.79
CA VAL A 226 -15.11 6.96 8.65
C VAL A 226 -16.48 7.51 8.22
N ASP A 227 -17.11 6.90 7.23
CA ASP A 227 -18.46 7.28 6.76
C ASP A 227 -19.52 7.14 7.87
N ARG A 228 -19.40 6.12 8.73
CA ARG A 228 -20.44 5.78 9.72
C ARG A 228 -20.34 6.58 11.01
N PHE A 229 -19.13 6.92 11.42
CA PHE A 229 -18.82 7.66 12.65
C PHE A 229 -18.65 9.17 12.41
N GLY A 230 -18.98 9.63 11.20
CA GLY A 230 -19.53 10.95 10.85
C GLY A 230 -20.15 11.74 12.00
N SER A 231 -19.65 12.95 12.29
CA SER A 231 -20.45 13.98 12.99
C SER A 231 -20.78 15.11 12.01
N ASP A 232 -21.84 15.86 12.28
CA ASP A 232 -22.23 17.05 11.50
C ASP A 232 -21.30 18.27 11.76
N ASP A 233 -20.19 18.08 12.48
CA ASP A 233 -19.20 19.12 12.72
C ASP A 233 -18.39 19.36 11.42
N PRO A 234 -18.31 20.62 10.93
CA PRO A 234 -17.52 20.96 9.75
C PRO A 234 -16.05 20.51 9.84
N PHE A 235 -15.42 20.64 11.01
CA PHE A 235 -14.03 20.23 11.20
C PHE A 235 -13.84 18.72 11.04
N VAL A 236 -14.75 17.94 11.63
CA VAL A 236 -14.73 16.48 11.53
C VAL A 236 -14.99 16.03 10.09
N THR A 237 -15.90 16.71 9.38
CA THR A 237 -16.20 16.43 7.97
C THR A 237 -14.97 16.63 7.09
N ASP A 238 -14.21 17.71 7.27
CA ASP A 238 -13.00 17.97 6.51
C ASP A 238 -11.90 16.92 6.79
N LEU A 239 -11.74 16.51 8.05
CA LEU A 239 -10.80 15.45 8.42
C LEU A 239 -11.18 14.11 7.78
N GLN A 240 -12.47 13.81 7.68
CA GLN A 240 -12.96 12.58 7.05
C GLN A 240 -12.59 12.53 5.57
N VAL A 241 -12.75 13.65 4.85
CA VAL A 241 -12.35 13.74 3.44
C VAL A 241 -10.86 13.47 3.26
N ILE A 242 -10.01 14.00 4.15
CA ILE A 242 -8.55 13.76 4.13
C ILE A 242 -8.25 12.27 4.38
N VAL A 243 -8.84 11.68 5.42
CA VAL A 243 -8.62 10.27 5.77
C VAL A 243 -9.12 9.34 4.66
N GLN A 244 -10.30 9.60 4.08
CA GLN A 244 -10.82 8.84 2.94
C GLN A 244 -9.87 8.93 1.74
N ALA A 245 -9.35 10.12 1.43
CA ALA A 245 -8.38 10.30 0.34
C ALA A 245 -7.08 9.51 0.58
N MET A 246 -6.64 9.37 1.84
CA MET A 246 -5.50 8.54 2.20
C MET A 246 -5.80 7.04 2.08
N LEU A 247 -7.02 6.60 2.43
CA LEU A 247 -7.44 5.19 2.37
C LEU A 247 -7.77 4.70 0.95
N ASP A 248 -8.16 5.60 0.03
CA ASP A 248 -8.42 5.27 -1.38
C ASP A 248 -7.16 4.70 -2.07
N VAL A 249 -5.97 5.18 -1.70
CA VAL A 249 -4.69 4.73 -2.28
C VAL A 249 -4.41 3.25 -2.01
N PRO A 250 -4.33 2.79 -0.75
CA PRO A 250 -4.15 1.37 -0.46
C PRO A 250 -5.34 0.54 -0.95
N GLU A 251 -6.59 1.02 -0.83
CA GLU A 251 -7.76 0.31 -1.35
C GLU A 251 -7.57 -0.05 -2.82
N ARG A 252 -7.23 0.93 -3.67
CA ARG A 252 -6.99 0.72 -5.10
C ARG A 252 -5.81 -0.23 -5.36
N ASN A 253 -4.70 -0.05 -4.65
CA ASN A 253 -3.50 -0.86 -4.86
C ASN A 253 -3.74 -2.33 -4.51
N PHE A 254 -4.42 -2.60 -3.38
CA PHE A 254 -4.81 -3.94 -2.99
C PHE A 254 -5.86 -4.55 -3.92
N LEU A 255 -6.81 -3.75 -4.40
CA LEU A 255 -7.82 -4.23 -5.36
C LEU A 255 -7.18 -4.65 -6.68
N ILE A 256 -6.25 -3.85 -7.22
CA ILE A 256 -5.50 -4.18 -8.44
C ILE A 256 -4.72 -5.48 -8.24
N ALA A 257 -3.92 -5.58 -7.18
CA ALA A 257 -3.12 -6.78 -6.90
C ALA A 257 -4.02 -8.02 -6.70
N GLY A 258 -5.09 -7.90 -5.92
CA GLY A 258 -6.06 -8.97 -5.68
C GLY A 258 -6.75 -9.44 -6.96
N SER A 259 -7.14 -8.51 -7.84
CA SER A 259 -7.76 -8.83 -9.13
C SER A 259 -6.80 -9.59 -10.05
N LEU A 260 -5.53 -9.17 -10.12
CA LEU A 260 -4.49 -9.88 -10.88
C LEU A 260 -4.24 -11.27 -10.31
N GLY A 261 -4.15 -11.40 -8.98
CA GLY A 261 -4.00 -12.68 -8.29
C GLY A 261 -5.14 -13.64 -8.62
N LEU A 262 -6.39 -13.15 -8.58
CA LEU A 262 -7.57 -13.94 -8.94
C LEU A 262 -7.52 -14.42 -10.40
N ILE A 263 -7.22 -13.53 -11.34
CA ILE A 263 -7.13 -13.86 -12.77
C ILE A 263 -6.07 -14.94 -13.00
N ILE A 264 -4.89 -14.79 -12.42
CA ILE A 264 -3.79 -15.76 -12.54
C ILE A 264 -4.19 -17.11 -11.92
N ALA A 265 -4.83 -17.10 -10.75
CA ALA A 265 -5.26 -18.32 -10.08
C ALA A 265 -6.31 -19.10 -10.88
N VAL A 266 -7.32 -18.40 -11.41
CA VAL A 266 -8.38 -18.98 -12.23
C VAL A 266 -7.82 -19.52 -13.54
N ALA A 267 -6.96 -18.76 -14.23
CA ALA A 267 -6.32 -19.20 -15.46
C ALA A 267 -5.46 -20.45 -15.23
N GLY A 268 -4.63 -20.45 -14.18
CA GLY A 268 -3.82 -21.61 -13.79
C GLY A 268 -4.67 -22.86 -13.53
N ARG A 269 -5.78 -22.69 -12.82
CA ARG A 269 -6.71 -23.78 -12.53
C ARG A 269 -7.39 -24.30 -13.79
N PHE A 270 -7.86 -23.41 -14.66
CA PHE A 270 -8.52 -23.74 -15.92
C PHE A 270 -7.59 -24.53 -16.84
N PHE A 271 -6.38 -24.04 -17.10
CA PHE A 271 -5.41 -24.74 -17.94
C PHE A 271 -4.99 -26.09 -17.35
N GLY A 272 -4.89 -26.20 -16.02
CA GLY A 272 -4.66 -27.49 -15.36
C GLY A 272 -5.78 -28.50 -15.61
N LEU A 273 -7.06 -28.07 -15.55
CA LEU A 273 -8.21 -28.92 -15.84
C LEU A 273 -8.26 -29.34 -17.32
N VAL A 274 -7.99 -28.39 -18.23
CA VAL A 274 -7.95 -28.66 -19.67
C VAL A 274 -6.83 -29.64 -20.02
N ALA A 275 -5.61 -29.42 -19.52
CA ALA A 275 -4.48 -30.32 -19.77
C ALA A 275 -4.76 -31.73 -19.25
N ASN A 276 -5.30 -31.86 -18.03
CA ASN A 276 -5.69 -33.17 -17.52
C ASN A 276 -6.74 -33.85 -18.40
N ARG A 277 -7.69 -33.11 -18.96
CA ARG A 277 -8.73 -33.70 -19.82
C ARG A 277 -8.19 -34.21 -21.16
N PHE A 278 -7.21 -33.54 -21.76
CA PHE A 278 -6.69 -33.88 -23.10
C PHE A 278 -5.53 -34.88 -23.08
N PHE A 279 -4.75 -34.94 -21.99
CA PHE A 279 -3.52 -35.76 -21.93
C PHE A 279 -3.66 -37.02 -21.05
N SER A 280 -4.83 -37.30 -20.49
CA SER A 280 -5.06 -38.52 -19.66
C SER A 280 -5.36 -39.80 -20.47
N ASP A 281 -5.60 -39.69 -21.78
CA ASP A 281 -6.01 -40.85 -22.62
C ASP A 281 -4.84 -41.57 -23.30
N GLU A 282 -3.59 -41.12 -23.10
CA GLU A 282 -2.40 -41.83 -23.61
C GLU A 282 -1.88 -42.82 -22.56
N SER A 283 -2.71 -43.81 -22.22
CA SER A 283 -2.19 -45.03 -21.59
C SER A 283 -1.32 -45.74 -22.63
N LEU A 284 0.00 -45.54 -22.54
CA LEU A 284 0.98 -46.40 -23.20
C LEU A 284 0.65 -47.85 -22.83
N ASP A 285 0.07 -48.57 -23.78
CA ASP A 285 -0.26 -49.98 -23.67
C ASP A 285 1.05 -50.75 -23.39
N PRO A 286 1.27 -51.29 -22.17
CA PRO A 286 2.56 -51.88 -21.82
C PRO A 286 2.78 -53.27 -22.45
N VAL A 287 2.04 -53.64 -23.50
CA VAL A 287 1.96 -55.01 -24.03
C VAL A 287 2.45 -55.13 -25.48
N ALA A 288 3.34 -54.24 -25.93
CA ALA A 288 3.98 -54.34 -27.26
C ALA A 288 5.44 -54.82 -27.21
N TYR A 289 5.83 -55.64 -26.23
CA TYR A 289 6.99 -56.52 -26.37
C TYR A 289 6.49 -57.93 -26.68
N ASP A 290 6.10 -58.10 -27.95
CA ASP A 290 5.89 -59.39 -28.59
C ASP A 290 7.22 -60.15 -28.62
N THR A 291 7.21 -61.31 -27.96
CA THR A 291 8.30 -62.28 -27.89
C THR A 291 8.48 -62.93 -29.26
N GLY A 292 9.55 -62.56 -29.98
CA GLY A 292 9.95 -63.23 -31.21
C GLY A 292 10.26 -64.73 -30.99
N PRO A 293 10.00 -65.59 -32.00
CA PRO A 293 9.96 -67.04 -31.86
C PRO A 293 11.34 -67.68 -31.68
N THR A 294 11.41 -68.66 -30.78
CA THR A 294 12.47 -69.68 -30.66
C THR A 294 12.49 -70.61 -31.85
#